data_AF-A0A562RE21-F1
#
_entry.id   AF-A0A562RE21-F1
#
_cell.length_a   1.000
_cell.length_b   1.000
_cell.length_c   1.000
_cell.angle_alpha   90.00
_cell.angle_beta   90.00
_cell.angle_gamma   90.00
#
_symmetry.space_group_name_H-M   'P 1'
#
loop_
_entity.id
_entity.type
_entity.pdbx_description
1 polymer ?
#
loop_
_entity_poly.entity_id
_entity_poly.type
_entity_poly.pdbx_seq_one_letter_code
_entity_poly.pdbx_strand_id
1 'polypeptide(L)'
;MRARDFASRVKTEQFLVNLMNGSITIDQNEQNIVIGRLRANAYDHMDTQLWQILYHAIPDAEAIKLAMSLLDHYRHSPDATIHAVALPEVLGYLLRKSPLSKQCIMEFSNIGPVLLRRAVADYLVETGHVREGLWLMLDVLPNTGTDHASFDNITLTFNAIGTPAIKLELLAEAEKSELAGDLVRAESAKWLSSCIPD
;
A
#
# COMPACT_ATOMS: atom_id res chain seq x y z
N MET A 1 13.13 15.41 26.77
CA MET A 1 12.44 14.10 26.81
C MET A 1 13.44 13.04 26.37
N ARG A 2 13.71 11.98 27.16
CA ARG A 2 14.87 11.09 26.89
C ARG A 2 14.50 10.07 25.81
N ALA A 3 15.45 9.71 24.94
CA ALA A 3 15.24 8.70 23.88
C ALA A 3 14.69 7.34 24.38
N ARG A 4 14.92 7.00 25.66
CA ARG A 4 14.33 5.83 26.33
C ARG A 4 12.82 5.93 26.54
N ASP A 5 12.28 7.12 26.76
CA ASP A 5 10.85 7.34 27.00
C ASP A 5 10.06 7.27 25.68
N PHE A 6 10.66 7.73 24.58
CA PHE A 6 10.07 7.56 23.24
C PHE A 6 10.11 6.09 22.79
N ALA A 7 11.24 5.42 23.03
CA ALA A 7 11.44 4.01 22.73
C ALA A 7 10.38 3.06 23.32
N SER A 8 9.89 3.35 24.53
CA SER A 8 8.84 2.57 25.20
C SER A 8 7.44 2.92 24.71
N ARG A 9 7.18 4.21 24.41
CA ARG A 9 5.89 4.69 23.89
C ARG A 9 5.56 4.15 22.50
N VAL A 10 6.55 4.11 21.61
CA VAL A 10 6.40 3.64 20.22
C VAL A 10 5.90 2.19 20.12
N LYS A 11 6.12 1.38 21.16
CA LYS A 11 5.67 -0.02 21.21
C LYS A 11 4.21 -0.20 21.65
N THR A 12 3.50 0.89 21.93
CA THR A 12 2.11 0.83 22.40
C THR A 12 1.14 1.09 21.27
N GLU A 13 0.12 0.24 21.12
CA GLU A 13 -0.96 0.45 20.14
C GLU A 13 -1.64 1.81 20.35
N GLN A 14 -1.79 2.23 21.60
CA GLN A 14 -2.35 3.55 21.94
C GLN A 14 -1.55 4.71 21.35
N PHE A 15 -0.23 4.60 21.25
CA PHE A 15 0.60 5.62 20.61
C PHE A 15 0.29 5.73 19.13
N LEU A 16 0.20 4.60 18.42
CA LEU A 16 -0.16 4.58 17.00
C LEU A 16 -1.57 5.14 16.77
N VAL A 17 -2.56 4.74 17.59
CA VAL A 17 -3.93 5.29 17.51
C VAL A 17 -3.93 6.80 17.71
N ASN A 18 -3.23 7.30 18.72
CA ASN A 18 -3.13 8.74 18.96
C ASN A 18 -2.44 9.47 17.82
N LEU A 19 -1.43 8.86 17.20
CA LEU A 19 -0.71 9.43 16.06
C LEU A 19 -1.58 9.46 14.79
N MET A 20 -2.28 8.36 14.50
CA MET A 20 -3.20 8.24 13.35
C MET A 20 -4.35 9.24 13.43
N ASN A 21 -4.85 9.50 14.65
CA ASN A 21 -5.94 10.44 14.89
C ASN A 21 -5.47 11.91 14.97
N GLY A 22 -4.16 12.17 14.85
CA GLY A 22 -3.58 13.51 14.95
C GLY A 22 -3.54 14.09 16.37
N SER A 23 -3.84 13.29 17.40
CA SER A 23 -3.81 13.71 18.81
C SER A 23 -2.39 13.90 19.34
N ILE A 24 -1.39 13.34 18.66
CA ILE A 24 0.03 13.58 18.93
C ILE A 24 0.77 13.81 17.61
N THR A 25 1.87 14.55 17.69
CA THR A 25 2.82 14.73 16.58
C THR A 25 4.18 14.22 17.02
N ILE A 26 4.99 13.74 16.07
CA ILE A 26 6.40 13.43 16.34
C ILE A 26 7.30 14.60 15.94
N ASP A 27 8.26 14.92 16.79
CA ASP A 27 9.27 15.94 16.47
C ASP A 27 10.44 15.36 15.64
N GLN A 28 11.33 16.23 15.15
CA GLN A 28 12.49 15.81 14.34
C GLN A 28 13.43 14.87 15.11
N ASN A 29 13.58 15.02 16.43
CA ASN A 29 14.46 14.14 17.21
C ASN A 29 13.84 12.74 17.34
N GLU A 30 12.54 12.66 17.58
CA GLU A 30 11.77 11.42 17.61
C GLU A 30 11.82 10.73 16.24
N GLN A 31 11.64 11.48 15.16
CA GLN A 31 11.78 10.97 13.80
C GLN A 31 13.18 10.42 13.52
N ASN A 32 14.25 11.12 13.94
CA ASN A 32 15.62 10.64 13.78
C ASN A 32 15.86 9.31 14.54
N ILE A 33 15.22 9.12 15.71
CA ILE A 33 15.28 7.85 16.45
C ILE A 33 14.59 6.73 15.66
N VAL A 34 13.43 6.99 15.06
CA VAL A 34 12.72 6.02 14.21
C VAL A 34 13.58 5.62 13.01
N ILE A 35 14.13 6.60 12.29
CA ILE A 35 15.00 6.35 11.12
C ILE A 35 16.23 5.54 11.53
N GLY A 36 16.86 5.88 12.66
CA GLY A 36 18.01 5.13 13.17
C GLY A 36 17.70 3.66 13.44
N ARG A 37 16.51 3.36 13.98
CA ARG A 37 16.04 1.98 14.21
C ARG A 37 15.73 1.24 12.91
N LEU A 38 15.05 1.91 11.99
CA LEU A 38 14.75 1.33 10.68
C LEU A 38 16.02 0.96 9.93
N ARG A 39 17.06 1.81 9.96
CA ARG A 39 18.36 1.49 9.36
C ARG A 39 19.04 0.29 10.01
N ALA A 40 18.98 0.19 11.34
CA ALA A 40 19.64 -0.90 12.06
C ALA A 40 19.06 -2.28 11.75
N ASN A 41 17.77 -2.35 11.37
CA ASN A 41 17.04 -3.59 11.13
C ASN A 41 16.57 -3.76 9.67
N ALA A 42 17.04 -2.90 8.77
CA ALA A 42 16.42 -2.65 7.46
C ALA A 42 16.17 -3.92 6.62
N TYR A 43 17.08 -4.89 6.70
CA TYR A 43 17.06 -6.09 5.86
C TYR A 43 16.71 -7.38 6.62
N ASP A 44 16.76 -7.36 7.96
CA ASP A 44 16.52 -8.54 8.80
C ASP A 44 15.08 -8.57 9.35
N HIS A 45 14.54 -7.41 9.70
CA HIS A 45 13.18 -7.29 10.23
C HIS A 45 12.61 -5.90 9.92
N MET A 46 11.92 -5.77 8.79
CA MET A 46 11.20 -4.55 8.44
C MET A 46 10.01 -4.36 9.39
N ASP A 47 10.13 -3.36 10.26
CA ASP A 47 9.12 -3.03 11.27
C ASP A 47 8.03 -2.11 10.67
N THR A 48 6.87 -2.70 10.39
CA THR A 48 5.67 -2.01 9.89
C THR A 48 5.28 -0.81 10.76
N GLN A 49 5.37 -0.93 12.09
CA GLN A 49 4.95 0.13 13.01
C GLN A 49 5.84 1.37 12.86
N LEU A 50 7.14 1.17 12.65
CA LEU A 50 8.07 2.28 12.45
C LEU A 50 7.80 3.03 11.14
N TRP A 51 7.45 2.32 10.06
CA TRP A 51 7.03 2.96 8.81
C TRP A 51 5.70 3.70 8.94
N GLN A 52 4.73 3.14 9.66
CA GLN A 52 3.49 3.84 10.01
C GLN A 52 3.74 5.12 10.82
N ILE A 53 4.74 5.13 11.71
CA ILE A 53 5.11 6.36 12.41
C ILE A 53 5.67 7.41 11.44
N LEU A 54 6.58 7.01 10.55
CA LEU A 54 7.13 7.92 9.53
C LEU A 54 6.06 8.43 8.57
N TYR A 55 5.02 7.65 8.29
CA TYR A 55 3.87 8.06 7.50
C TYR A 55 3.16 9.30 8.08
N HIS A 56 3.12 9.44 9.41
CA HIS A 56 2.52 10.61 10.07
C HIS A 56 3.53 11.73 10.37
N ALA A 57 4.81 11.53 10.05
CA ALA A 57 5.87 12.51 10.24
C ALA A 57 5.93 13.56 9.11
N ILE A 58 6.80 14.55 9.26
CA ILE A 58 7.21 15.40 8.14
C ILE A 58 8.14 14.63 7.18
N PRO A 59 8.18 14.97 5.89
CA PRO A 59 9.12 14.36 4.95
C PRO A 59 10.58 14.49 5.40
N ASP A 60 11.32 13.39 5.34
CA ASP A 60 12.75 13.36 5.65
C ASP A 60 13.54 12.64 4.54
N ALA A 61 14.65 13.27 4.11
CA ALA A 61 15.46 12.82 2.98
C ALA A 61 16.14 11.46 3.24
N GLU A 62 16.53 11.19 4.48
CA GLU A 62 17.16 9.94 4.85
C GLU A 62 16.16 8.79 4.92
N ALA A 63 14.95 9.06 5.42
CA ALA A 63 13.85 8.11 5.35
C ALA A 63 13.47 7.79 3.89
N ILE A 64 13.44 8.80 3.01
CA ILE A 64 13.18 8.60 1.57
C ILE A 64 14.27 7.72 0.94
N LYS A 65 15.55 8.02 1.22
CA LYS A 65 16.68 7.23 0.69
C LYS A 65 16.63 5.78 1.17
N LEU A 66 16.32 5.56 2.44
CA LEU A 66 16.16 4.22 3.01
C LEU A 66 14.99 3.47 2.35
N ALA A 67 13.83 4.12 2.21
CA ALA A 67 12.66 3.53 1.59
C ALA A 67 12.94 3.10 0.14
N MET A 68 13.59 3.97 -0.65
CA MET A 68 14.00 3.63 -2.01
C MET A 68 14.94 2.43 -2.04
N SER A 69 15.95 2.39 -1.17
CA SER A 69 16.89 1.27 -1.14
C SER A 69 16.23 -0.06 -0.79
N LEU A 70 15.23 -0.05 0.09
CA LEU A 70 14.45 -1.24 0.43
C LEU A 70 13.58 -1.70 -0.75
N LEU A 71 12.84 -0.78 -1.37
CA LEU A 71 12.01 -1.13 -2.53
C LEU A 71 12.86 -1.65 -3.69
N ASP A 72 14.03 -1.07 -3.95
CA ASP A 72 14.96 -1.54 -4.98
C ASP A 72 15.49 -2.95 -4.69
N HIS A 73 15.85 -3.22 -3.43
CA HIS A 73 16.31 -4.53 -2.99
C HIS A 73 15.26 -5.63 -3.19
N TYR A 74 13.99 -5.33 -2.89
CA TYR A 74 12.89 -6.30 -2.97
C TYR A 74 12.12 -6.26 -4.31
N ARG A 75 12.44 -5.33 -5.23
CA ARG A 75 11.71 -5.13 -6.49
C ARG A 75 11.59 -6.40 -7.33
N HIS A 76 12.63 -7.25 -7.30
CA HIS A 76 12.73 -8.48 -8.08
C HIS A 76 12.70 -9.75 -7.23
N SER A 77 12.40 -9.64 -5.93
CA SER A 77 12.39 -10.81 -5.05
C SER A 77 11.00 -11.46 -5.06
N PRO A 78 10.84 -12.66 -5.65
CA PRO A 78 9.56 -13.39 -5.61
C PRO A 78 9.21 -13.85 -4.18
N ASP A 79 10.20 -13.99 -3.29
CA ASP A 79 10.05 -14.43 -1.90
C ASP A 79 9.85 -13.25 -0.91
N ALA A 80 9.63 -12.04 -1.41
CA ALA A 80 9.33 -10.87 -0.58
C ALA A 80 8.08 -11.09 0.31
N THR A 81 7.26 -12.09 0.05
CA THR A 81 6.06 -12.39 0.84
C THR A 81 6.33 -12.82 2.29
N ILE A 82 7.49 -13.43 2.61
CA ILE A 82 7.76 -13.93 3.98
C ILE A 82 8.45 -12.87 4.86
N HIS A 83 9.27 -12.01 4.26
CA HIS A 83 10.08 -11.01 4.99
C HIS A 83 9.67 -9.56 4.74
N ALA A 84 8.74 -9.30 3.82
CA ALA A 84 8.49 -7.96 3.29
C ALA A 84 7.04 -7.50 3.50
N VAL A 85 6.43 -7.94 4.61
CA VAL A 85 5.11 -7.49 5.09
C VAL A 85 5.03 -5.98 5.20
N ALA A 86 6.14 -5.28 5.50
CA ALA A 86 6.14 -3.83 5.60
C ALA A 86 6.38 -3.07 4.27
N LEU A 87 6.58 -3.76 3.14
CA LEU A 87 6.82 -3.11 1.85
C LEU A 87 5.67 -2.17 1.41
N PRO A 88 4.39 -2.53 1.60
CA PRO A 88 3.28 -1.60 1.37
C PRO A 88 3.44 -0.29 2.14
N GLU A 89 3.86 -0.33 3.40
CA GLU A 89 4.05 0.87 4.23
C GLU A 89 5.28 1.68 3.80
N VAL A 90 6.35 1.02 3.37
CA VAL A 90 7.53 1.69 2.78
C VAL A 90 7.14 2.46 1.52
N LEU A 91 6.40 1.80 0.62
CA LEU A 91 5.92 2.44 -0.60
C LEU A 91 4.90 3.54 -0.29
N GLY A 92 3.98 3.31 0.64
CA GLY A 92 3.00 4.29 1.11
C GLY A 92 3.66 5.56 1.66
N TYR A 93 4.76 5.41 2.41
CA TYR A 93 5.58 6.54 2.84
C TYR A 93 6.12 7.34 1.64
N LEU A 94 6.71 6.69 0.64
CA LEU A 94 7.21 7.38 -0.55
C LEU A 94 6.09 8.07 -1.34
N LEU A 95 4.97 7.39 -1.57
CA LEU A 95 3.84 7.95 -2.32
C LEU A 95 3.32 9.24 -1.70
N ARG A 96 3.37 9.37 -0.36
CA ARG A 96 2.79 10.51 0.37
C ARG A 96 3.80 11.58 0.79
N LYS A 97 5.04 11.19 1.06
CA LYS A 97 6.06 12.06 1.65
C LYS A 97 7.20 12.39 0.71
N SER A 98 7.33 11.69 -0.41
CA SER A 98 8.41 11.92 -1.37
C SER A 98 7.92 12.71 -2.58
N PRO A 99 8.77 13.57 -3.18
CA PRO A 99 8.52 14.13 -4.51
C PRO A 99 8.50 13.06 -5.62
N LEU A 100 8.87 11.82 -5.31
CA LEU A 100 8.95 10.70 -6.25
C LEU A 100 7.62 9.96 -6.46
N SER A 101 6.51 10.44 -5.88
CA SER A 101 5.21 9.75 -5.92
C SER A 101 4.78 9.33 -7.33
N LYS A 102 4.92 10.20 -8.33
CA LYS A 102 4.58 9.89 -9.73
C LYS A 102 5.45 8.77 -10.31
N GLN A 103 6.75 8.79 -10.03
CA GLN A 103 7.66 7.73 -10.48
C GLN A 103 7.29 6.40 -9.81
N CYS A 104 7.04 6.42 -8.49
CA CYS A 104 6.61 5.25 -7.75
C CYS A 104 5.31 4.65 -8.30
N ILE A 105 4.30 5.48 -8.63
CA ILE A 105 3.06 5.02 -9.26
C ILE A 105 3.37 4.34 -10.59
N MET A 106 4.08 5.03 -11.51
CA MET A 106 4.39 4.48 -12.83
C MET A 106 5.12 3.13 -12.76
N GLU A 107 6.08 3.03 -11.84
CA GLU A 107 6.91 1.85 -11.66
C GLU A 107 6.13 0.70 -11.02
N PHE A 108 5.53 0.96 -9.86
CA PHE A 108 4.90 -0.07 -9.04
C PHE A 108 3.45 -0.35 -9.39
N SER A 109 2.82 0.34 -10.35
CA SER A 109 1.54 -0.10 -10.94
C SER A 109 1.72 -1.31 -11.87
N ASN A 110 2.85 -1.38 -12.56
CA ASN A 110 3.07 -2.36 -13.63
C ASN A 110 4.05 -3.47 -13.24
N ILE A 111 4.99 -3.17 -12.35
CA ILE A 111 6.13 -4.03 -12.05
C ILE A 111 6.21 -4.25 -10.53
N GLY A 112 6.53 -5.49 -10.15
CA GLY A 112 6.84 -5.86 -8.78
C GLY A 112 5.76 -6.71 -8.10
N PRO A 113 5.96 -7.01 -6.80
CA PRO A 113 5.05 -7.84 -6.03
C PRO A 113 3.62 -7.31 -6.03
N VAL A 114 2.66 -8.24 -5.97
CA VAL A 114 1.20 -7.97 -5.85
C VAL A 114 0.91 -6.95 -4.76
N LEU A 115 1.54 -7.10 -3.60
CA LEU A 115 1.40 -6.21 -2.45
C LEU A 115 1.78 -4.76 -2.76
N LEU A 116 2.81 -4.53 -3.58
CA LEU A 116 3.20 -3.17 -3.97
C LEU A 116 2.21 -2.57 -4.97
N ARG A 117 1.80 -3.35 -5.97
CA ARG A 117 0.74 -2.92 -6.92
C ARG A 117 -0.55 -2.58 -6.19
N ARG A 118 -0.92 -3.39 -5.19
CA ARG A 118 -2.06 -3.13 -4.32
C ARG A 118 -1.90 -1.83 -3.53
N ALA A 119 -0.75 -1.60 -2.90
CA ALA A 119 -0.48 -0.36 -2.16
C ALA A 119 -0.59 0.90 -3.04
N VAL A 120 -0.17 0.82 -4.31
CA VAL A 120 -0.40 1.92 -5.28
C VAL A 120 -1.89 2.12 -5.53
N ALA A 121 -2.65 1.03 -5.71
CA ALA A 121 -4.08 1.10 -5.95
C ALA A 121 -4.83 1.74 -4.77
N ASP A 122 -4.49 1.35 -3.53
CA ASP A 122 -5.04 1.94 -2.31
C ASP A 122 -4.74 3.44 -2.25
N TYR A 123 -3.49 3.84 -2.51
CA TYR A 123 -3.09 5.24 -2.55
C TYR A 123 -3.88 6.05 -3.60
N LEU A 124 -4.10 5.50 -4.80
CA LEU A 124 -4.88 6.16 -5.85
C LEU A 124 -6.33 6.38 -5.40
N VAL A 125 -6.96 5.37 -4.81
CA VAL A 125 -8.31 5.49 -4.24
C VAL A 125 -8.36 6.57 -3.16
N GLU A 126 -7.44 6.51 -2.19
CA GLU A 126 -7.40 7.43 -1.04
C GLU A 126 -7.13 8.88 -1.46
N THR A 127 -6.47 9.11 -2.60
CA THR A 127 -6.17 10.45 -3.13
C THR A 127 -7.18 10.95 -4.15
N GLY A 128 -8.28 10.22 -4.36
CA GLY A 128 -9.39 10.63 -5.23
C GLY A 128 -9.30 10.15 -6.68
N HIS A 129 -8.25 9.41 -7.04
CA HIS A 129 -8.12 8.70 -8.32
C HIS A 129 -8.82 7.34 -8.25
N VAL A 130 -10.08 7.35 -7.84
CA VAL A 130 -10.85 6.15 -7.47
C VAL A 130 -10.92 5.17 -8.64
N ARG A 131 -11.21 5.65 -9.85
CA ARG A 131 -11.33 4.80 -11.03
C ARG A 131 -9.99 4.13 -11.36
N GLU A 132 -8.90 4.88 -11.44
CA GLU A 132 -7.57 4.32 -11.71
C GLU A 132 -7.15 3.30 -10.64
N GLY A 133 -7.42 3.61 -9.37
CA GLY A 133 -7.17 2.70 -8.27
C GLY A 133 -7.93 1.39 -8.43
N LEU A 134 -9.26 1.44 -8.61
CA LEU A 134 -10.10 0.25 -8.77
C LEU A 134 -9.71 -0.61 -9.99
N TRP A 135 -9.31 0.00 -11.11
CA TRP A 135 -8.85 -0.76 -12.28
C TRP A 135 -7.52 -1.46 -12.01
N LEU A 136 -6.60 -0.81 -11.30
CA LEU A 136 -5.38 -1.46 -10.86
C LEU A 136 -5.68 -2.64 -9.91
N MET A 137 -6.70 -2.53 -9.05
CA MET A 137 -7.15 -3.64 -8.19
C MET A 137 -7.70 -4.82 -9.01
N LEU A 138 -8.47 -4.54 -10.08
CA LEU A 138 -8.92 -5.57 -11.04
C LEU A 138 -7.72 -6.27 -11.70
N ASP A 139 -6.68 -5.53 -12.08
CA ASP A 139 -5.47 -6.08 -12.72
C ASP A 139 -4.61 -6.92 -11.73
N VAL A 140 -4.69 -6.58 -10.44
CA VAL A 140 -3.95 -7.25 -9.37
C VAL A 140 -4.65 -8.53 -8.92
N LEU A 141 -5.99 -8.57 -8.93
CA LEU A 141 -6.80 -9.66 -8.39
C LEU A 141 -6.37 -11.06 -8.88
N PRO A 142 -6.14 -11.32 -10.18
CA PRO A 142 -5.73 -12.65 -10.64
C PRO A 142 -4.39 -13.12 -10.08
N ASN A 143 -3.56 -12.18 -9.64
CA ASN A 143 -2.21 -12.43 -9.18
C ASN A 143 -2.14 -12.61 -7.66
N THR A 144 -3.23 -12.45 -6.90
CA THR A 144 -3.18 -12.56 -5.43
C THR A 144 -2.81 -13.95 -4.95
N GLY A 145 -3.06 -15.00 -5.75
CA GLY A 145 -2.67 -16.38 -5.41
C GLY A 145 -3.26 -16.81 -4.07
N THR A 146 -2.40 -17.13 -3.09
CA THR A 146 -2.79 -17.51 -1.73
C THR A 146 -2.87 -16.34 -0.75
N ASP A 147 -2.65 -15.11 -1.21
CA ASP A 147 -2.81 -13.91 -0.39
C ASP A 147 -4.30 -13.56 -0.26
N HIS A 148 -4.95 -14.26 0.67
CA HIS A 148 -6.35 -14.05 1.02
C HIS A 148 -6.60 -12.63 1.54
N ALA A 149 -5.61 -12.01 2.21
CA ALA A 149 -5.77 -10.66 2.75
C ALA A 149 -5.91 -9.63 1.62
N SER A 150 -5.05 -9.70 0.59
CA SER A 150 -5.19 -8.84 -0.59
C SER A 150 -6.51 -9.07 -1.32
N PHE A 151 -6.92 -10.34 -1.48
CA PHE A 151 -8.18 -10.70 -2.12
C PHE A 151 -9.40 -10.11 -1.37
N ASP A 152 -9.47 -10.33 -0.07
CA ASP A 152 -10.56 -9.80 0.77
C ASP A 152 -10.57 -8.27 0.77
N ASN A 153 -9.39 -7.63 0.83
CA ASN A 153 -9.28 -6.18 0.84
C ASN A 153 -9.74 -5.55 -0.49
N ILE A 154 -9.41 -6.16 -1.64
CA ILE A 154 -9.96 -5.75 -2.94
C ILE A 154 -11.49 -5.80 -2.90
N THR A 155 -12.04 -6.92 -2.44
CA THR A 155 -13.50 -7.15 -2.35
C THR A 155 -14.19 -6.09 -1.50
N LEU A 156 -13.67 -5.87 -0.28
CA LEU A 156 -14.19 -4.88 0.65
C LEU A 156 -14.11 -3.47 0.08
N THR A 157 -13.06 -3.15 -0.68
CA THR A 157 -12.93 -1.86 -1.33
C THR A 157 -14.05 -1.66 -2.35
N PHE A 158 -14.23 -2.60 -3.29
CA PHE A 158 -15.31 -2.52 -4.27
C PHE A 158 -16.69 -2.46 -3.61
N ASN A 159 -16.91 -3.19 -2.52
CA ASN A 159 -18.15 -3.12 -1.76
C ASN A 159 -18.38 -1.74 -1.12
N ALA A 160 -17.33 -1.14 -0.55
CA ALA A 160 -17.43 0.11 0.21
C ALA A 160 -17.56 1.35 -0.68
N ILE A 161 -16.86 1.41 -1.81
CA ILE A 161 -16.79 2.61 -2.66
C ILE A 161 -17.30 2.38 -4.09
N GLY A 162 -17.69 1.16 -4.43
CA GLY A 162 -18.32 0.85 -5.70
C GLY A 162 -19.63 1.61 -5.87
N THR A 163 -19.92 1.99 -7.11
CA THR A 163 -21.16 2.67 -7.49
C THR A 163 -21.85 1.88 -8.59
N PRO A 164 -23.17 2.11 -8.84
CA PRO A 164 -23.84 1.51 -9.98
C PRO A 164 -23.15 1.82 -11.33
N ALA A 165 -22.55 2.99 -11.46
CA ALA A 165 -21.75 3.34 -12.64
C ALA A 165 -20.52 2.45 -12.78
N ILE A 166 -19.74 2.26 -11.71
CA ILE A 166 -18.58 1.35 -11.70
C ILE A 166 -19.02 -0.09 -11.98
N LYS A 167 -20.16 -0.53 -11.44
CA LYS A 167 -20.73 -1.86 -11.70
C LYS A 167 -20.99 -2.07 -13.19
N LEU A 168 -21.61 -1.10 -13.86
CA LEU A 168 -21.84 -1.15 -15.30
C LEU A 168 -20.53 -1.12 -16.11
N GLU A 169 -19.55 -0.31 -15.69
CA GLU A 169 -18.22 -0.29 -16.31
C GLU A 169 -17.51 -1.65 -16.21
N LEU A 170 -17.59 -2.32 -15.07
CA LEU A 170 -17.02 -3.67 -14.89
C LEU A 170 -17.70 -4.71 -15.77
N LEU A 171 -19.03 -4.67 -15.91
CA LEU A 171 -19.76 -5.58 -16.79
C LEU A 171 -19.36 -5.37 -18.25
N ALA A 172 -19.23 -4.11 -18.69
CA ALA A 172 -18.77 -3.78 -20.05
C ALA A 172 -17.31 -4.23 -20.28
N GLU A 173 -16.43 -4.05 -19.28
CA GLU A 173 -15.05 -4.53 -19.36
C GLU A 173 -14.98 -6.06 -19.40
N ALA A 174 -15.87 -6.75 -18.70
CA ALA A 174 -15.96 -8.20 -18.78
C ALA A 174 -16.31 -8.68 -20.19
N GLU A 175 -17.38 -8.14 -20.79
CA GLU A 175 -17.79 -8.47 -22.17
C GLU A 175 -16.66 -8.21 -23.17
N LYS A 176 -16.00 -7.04 -23.05
CA LYS A 176 -14.86 -6.68 -23.89
C LYS A 176 -13.70 -7.67 -23.73
N SER A 177 -13.42 -8.13 -22.52
CA SER A 177 -12.34 -9.07 -22.22
C SER A 177 -12.65 -10.47 -22.77
N GLU A 178 -13.91 -10.93 -22.68
CA GLU A 178 -14.35 -12.19 -23.29
C GLU A 178 -14.16 -12.18 -24.81
N LEU A 179 -14.56 -11.09 -25.47
CA LEU A 179 -14.37 -10.92 -26.91
C LEU A 179 -12.89 -10.90 -27.32
N ALA A 180 -12.02 -10.43 -26.43
CA ALA A 180 -10.57 -10.43 -26.62
C ALA A 180 -9.90 -11.79 -26.25
N GLY A 181 -10.65 -12.73 -25.67
CA GLY A 181 -10.13 -14.02 -25.21
C GLY A 181 -9.43 -13.99 -23.85
N ASP A 182 -9.50 -12.87 -23.11
CA ASP A 182 -8.97 -12.73 -21.75
C ASP A 182 -10.02 -13.16 -20.72
N LEU A 183 -10.19 -14.48 -20.58
CA LEU A 183 -11.21 -15.07 -19.71
C LEU A 183 -10.97 -14.77 -18.23
N VAL A 184 -9.70 -14.71 -17.80
CA VAL A 184 -9.35 -14.46 -16.40
C VAL A 184 -9.75 -13.05 -15.99
N ARG A 185 -9.47 -12.06 -16.85
CA ARG A 185 -9.91 -10.69 -16.63
C ARG A 185 -11.43 -10.56 -16.68
N ALA A 186 -12.08 -11.24 -17.62
CA ALA A 186 -13.53 -11.23 -17.74
C ALA A 186 -14.22 -11.75 -16.48
N GLU A 187 -13.79 -12.91 -15.97
CA GLU A 187 -14.34 -13.51 -14.75
C GLU A 187 -14.07 -12.63 -13.53
N SER A 188 -12.87 -12.05 -13.42
CA SER A 188 -12.51 -11.11 -12.36
C SER A 188 -13.42 -9.88 -12.35
N ALA A 189 -13.68 -9.29 -13.52
CA ALA A 189 -14.55 -8.13 -13.65
C ALA A 189 -16.03 -8.48 -13.32
N LYS A 190 -16.54 -9.62 -13.80
CA LYS A 190 -17.88 -10.12 -13.44
C LYS A 190 -18.02 -10.33 -11.94
N TRP A 191 -17.04 -10.99 -11.33
CA TRP A 191 -17.07 -11.26 -9.91
C TRP A 191 -17.03 -9.96 -9.08
N LEU A 192 -16.11 -9.04 -9.37
CA LEU A 192 -16.06 -7.74 -8.67
C LEU A 192 -17.34 -6.92 -8.84
N SER A 193 -18.01 -7.00 -10.00
CA SER A 193 -19.31 -6.33 -10.21
C SER A 193 -20.40 -6.87 -9.27
N SER A 194 -20.32 -8.15 -8.89
CA SER A 194 -21.26 -8.77 -7.95
C SER A 194 -21.02 -8.36 -6.49
N CYS A 195 -19.82 -7.85 -6.18
CA CYS A 195 -19.46 -7.35 -4.85
C CYS A 195 -19.98 -5.92 -4.60
N ILE A 196 -20.36 -5.20 -5.65
CA ILE A 196 -20.92 -3.84 -5.56
C ILE A 196 -22.42 -3.93 -5.27
N PRO A 197 -22.90 -3.35 -4.15
CA PRO A 197 -24.33 -3.29 -3.83
C PRO A 197 -25.15 -2.62 -4.94
N ASP A 198 -26.43 -2.98 -5.03
CA ASP A 198 -27.38 -2.36 -5.97
C ASP A 198 -27.73 -0.91 -5.59
#